data_AF-A0A7V9TW98-F1
#
_entry.id   AF-A0A7V9TW98-F1
#
_cell.length_a   1.000
_cell.length_b   1.000
_cell.length_c   1.000
_cell.angle_alpha   90.00
_cell.angle_beta   90.00
_cell.angle_gamma   90.00
#
_symmetry.space_group_name_H-M   'P 1'
#
loop_
_entity.id
_entity.type
_entity.pdbx_description
1 polymer ?
#
loop_
_entity_poly.entity_id
_entity_poly.type
_entity_poly.pdbx_seq_one_letter_code
_entity_poly.pdbx_strand_id
1 'polypeptide(L)' 'MTCREFGPALEKFCSDRKDFVDPRQIMQMATYFGIKGPELKKVKQMAAREESSSL' A
#
# COMPACT_ATOMS: atom_id res chain seq x y z
N MET A 1 13.79 -10.53 -8.63
CA MET A 1 14.33 -9.15 -8.64
C MET A 1 13.53 -8.34 -7.64
N THR A 2 14.16 -7.85 -6.58
CA THR A 2 13.55 -6.89 -5.65
C THR A 2 13.87 -5.49 -6.12
N CYS A 3 12.87 -4.66 -6.39
CA CYS A 3 13.12 -3.25 -6.67
C CYS A 3 13.57 -2.57 -5.36
N ARG A 4 14.87 -2.24 -5.29
CA ARG A 4 15.49 -1.64 -4.11
C ARG A 4 14.88 -0.26 -3.80
N GLU A 5 14.51 0.46 -4.86
CA GLU A 5 13.90 1.79 -4.84
C GLU A 5 12.38 1.78 -4.68
N PHE A 6 11.75 0.61 -4.55
CA PHE A 6 10.31 0.54 -4.35
C PHE A 6 9.92 1.15 -3.00
N GLY A 7 9.34 2.35 -3.07
CA GLY A 7 8.78 3.11 -1.96
C GLY A 7 7.27 3.31 -2.16
N PRO A 8 6.42 2.45 -1.59
CA PRO A 8 4.98 2.63 -1.71
C PRO A 8 4.54 3.84 -0.88
N ALA A 9 3.64 4.64 -1.45
CA ALA A 9 3.01 5.77 -0.78
C ALA A 9 1.50 5.74 -1.08
N LEU A 10 0.67 6.21 -0.15
CA LEU A 10 -0.79 6.11 -0.25
C LEU A 10 -1.32 6.81 -1.51
N GLU A 11 -0.74 7.96 -1.87
CA GLU A 11 -1.03 8.74 -3.09
C GLU A 11 -0.80 7.97 -4.41
N LYS A 12 -0.07 6.85 -4.37
CA LYS A 12 0.11 5.96 -5.53
C LYS A 12 -1.03 4.94 -5.68
N PHE A 13 -1.89 4.82 -4.68
CA PHE A 13 -3.03 3.92 -4.65
C PHE A 13 -4.36 4.68 -4.63
N CYS A 14 -4.44 5.76 -3.86
CA CYS A 14 -5.63 6.59 -3.68
C CYS A 14 -5.36 7.98 -4.24
N SER A 15 -6.28 8.50 -5.06
CA SER A 15 -6.18 9.87 -5.59
C SER A 15 -6.45 10.93 -4.51
N ASP A 16 -7.36 10.63 -3.59
CA ASP A 16 -7.56 11.41 -2.37
C ASP A 16 -7.29 10.52 -1.14
N ARG A 17 -6.72 11.10 -0.09
CA ARG A 17 -6.44 10.39 1.16
C ARG A 17 -7.71 9.85 1.81
N LYS A 18 -8.85 10.52 1.61
CA LYS A 18 -10.17 10.08 2.11
C LYS A 18 -10.71 8.82 1.43
N ASP A 19 -10.15 8.44 0.27
CA ASP A 19 -10.53 7.23 -0.45
C ASP A 19 -9.87 5.98 0.14
N PHE A 20 -8.98 6.15 1.13
CA PHE A 20 -8.46 5.06 1.93
C PHE A 20 -9.52 4.61 2.94
N VAL A 21 -10.04 3.40 2.74
CA VAL A 21 -11.05 2.82 3.62
C VAL A 21 -10.42 1.92 4.68
N ASP A 22 -9.59 0.97 4.24
CA ASP A 22 -8.88 0.05 5.13
C ASP A 22 -7.64 -0.58 4.45
N PRO A 23 -6.70 -1.17 5.21
CA PRO A 23 -5.49 -1.76 4.64
C PRO A 23 -5.73 -2.86 3.61
N ARG A 24 -6.86 -3.59 3.68
CA ARG A 24 -7.15 -4.69 2.74
C ARG A 24 -7.40 -4.17 1.33
N GLN A 25 -8.01 -2.99 1.18
CA GLN A 25 -8.17 -2.32 -0.13
C GLN A 25 -6.81 -2.17 -0.82
N ILE A 26 -5.83 -1.59 -0.12
CA ILE A 26 -4.49 -1.34 -0.65
C ILE A 26 -3.77 -2.66 -0.99
N MET A 27 -3.91 -3.67 -0.13
CA MET A 27 -3.33 -5.00 -0.36
C MET A 27 -3.94 -5.71 -1.57
N GLN A 28 -5.25 -5.59 -1.77
CA GLN A 28 -5.95 -6.15 -2.93
C GLN A 28 -5.51 -5.45 -4.22
N MET A 29 -5.45 -4.11 -4.23
CA MET A 29 -4.95 -3.35 -5.37
C MET A 29 -3.51 -3.74 -5.72
N ALA A 30 -2.61 -3.79 -4.73
CA ALA A 30 -1.23 -4.18 -4.94
C ALA A 30 -1.12 -5.58 -5.56
N THR A 31 -1.90 -6.54 -5.06
CA THR A 31 -1.92 -7.90 -5.59
C THR A 31 -2.47 -7.93 -7.02
N TYR A 32 -3.53 -7.18 -7.31
CA TYR A 32 -4.11 -7.06 -8.65
C TYR A 32 -3.11 -6.52 -9.67
N PHE A 33 -2.32 -5.51 -9.30
CA PHE A 33 -1.24 -4.96 -10.13
C PHE A 33 0.04 -5.81 -10.13
N GLY A 34 0.01 -7.01 -9.54
CA GLY A 34 1.12 -7.96 -9.58
C GLY A 34 2.25 -7.68 -8.59
N ILE A 35 2.08 -6.74 -7.65
CA ILE A 35 3.04 -6.49 -6.56
C ILE A 35 3.04 -7.71 -5.64
N LYS A 36 4.24 -8.24 -5.38
CA LYS A 36 4.41 -9.51 -4.64
C LYS A 36 5.69 -9.52 -3.81
N GLY A 37 5.81 -10.52 -2.93
CA GLY A 37 7.02 -10.76 -2.16
C GLY A 37 7.43 -9.55 -1.28
N PRO A 38 8.71 -9.13 -1.29
CA PRO A 38 9.21 -8.04 -0.45
C PRO A 38 8.53 -6.68 -0.69
N GLU A 39 8.08 -6.41 -1.91
CA GLU A 39 7.36 -5.17 -2.25
C GLU A 39 5.97 -5.16 -1.62
N LEU A 40 5.25 -6.28 -1.70
CA LEU A 40 3.95 -6.43 -1.04
C LEU A 40 4.08 -6.30 0.49
N LYS A 41 5.19 -6.76 1.07
CA LYS A 41 5.47 -6.55 2.50
C LYS A 41 5.64 -5.07 2.85
N LYS A 42 6.31 -4.28 1.99
CA LYS A 42 6.43 -2.83 2.15
C LYS A 42 5.06 -2.14 2.03
N VAL A 43 4.23 -2.55 1.06
CA VAL A 43 2.85 -2.06 0.91
C VAL A 43 2.04 -2.33 2.18
N LYS A 44 2.11 -3.55 2.74
CA LYS A 44 1.42 -3.91 3.97
C LYS A 44 1.83 -3.01 5.15
N GLN A 45 3.12 -2.73 5.29
CA GLN A 45 3.62 -1.84 6.35
C GLN A 45 3.16 -0.40 6.15
N MET A 46 3.12 0.10 4.92
CA MET A 46 2.61 1.43 4.60
C MET A 46 1.12 1.53 4.95
N ALA A 47 0.30 0.58 4.50
CA ALA A 47 -1.14 0.60 4.75
C ALA A 47 -1.50 0.52 6.25
N ALA A 48 -0.75 -0.28 7.04
CA ALA A 48 -0.94 -0.36 8.49
C ALA A 48 -0.60 0.96 9.21
N ARG A 49 0.38 1.72 8.70
CA ARG A 49 0.72 3.04 9.24
C ARG A 49 -0.39 4.05 8.97
N GLU A 50 -0.98 4.03 7.77
CA GLU A 50 -2.06 4.97 7.44
C GLU A 50 -3.36 4.66 8.17
N GLU A 51 -3.67 3.38 8.42
CA GLU A 51 -4.77 2.99 9.33
C GLU A 51 -4.55 3.56 10.74
N SER A 52 -3.33 3.48 11.26
CA SER A 52 -2.99 4.02 12.58
C SER A 52 -3.05 5.54 12.64
N SER A 53 -2.83 6.24 11.51
CA SER A 53 -2.87 7.70 11.42
C SER A 53 -4.28 8.26 11.16
N SER A 54 -5.23 7.39 10.80
CA SER A 54 -6.62 7.77 10.51
C SER A 54 -7.56 7.58 11.72
N LEU A 55 -7.01 7.04 12.82
CA LEU A 55 -7.63 6.93 14.16
C LEU A 55 -7.27 8.16 15.01
#